data_AF-A0A3C1QXK8-F1
#
_entry.id   AF-A0A3C1QXK8-F1
#
_cell.length_a   1.000
_cell.length_b   1.000
_cell.length_c   1.000
_cell.angle_alpha   90.00
_cell.angle_beta   90.00
_cell.angle_gamma   90.00
#
_symmetry.space_group_name_H-M   'P 1'
#
loop_
_entity.id
_entity.type
_entity.pdbx_description
1 polymer ?
#
loop_
_entity_poly.entity_id
_entity_poly.type
_entity_poly.pdbx_seq_one_letter_code
_entity_poly.pdbx_strand_id
1 'polypeptide(L)'
;MAEVAAQPRQGTRVTFLDQTGAKSVDAVIADTVTVKRILPNIITKMNLPVMGPDGQPMSYSLDHKEGGKRLREDETLVQARVKDGDHLIIYPEIVAGRGA
;
A
#
# COMPACT_ATOMS: atom_id res chain seq x y z
N MET A 1 36.30 4.26 9.80
CA MET A 1 35.51 4.88 8.73
C MET A 1 34.37 3.93 8.38
N ALA A 2 33.17 4.19 8.90
CA ALA A 2 31.86 3.74 8.41
C ALA A 2 30.84 4.24 9.45
N GLU A 3 30.53 5.51 9.36
CA GLU A 3 29.45 6.12 10.13
C GLU A 3 28.14 5.53 9.59
N VAL A 4 27.61 4.51 10.27
CA VAL A 4 26.22 4.10 10.06
C VAL A 4 25.39 5.18 10.74
N ALA A 5 25.24 6.31 10.05
CA ALA A 5 24.24 7.31 10.39
C ALA A 5 22.90 6.57 10.35
N ALA A 6 22.38 6.24 11.54
CA ALA A 6 20.99 5.90 11.73
C ALA A 6 20.19 7.12 11.28
N GLN A 7 19.87 7.19 9.98
CA GLN A 7 18.89 8.15 9.49
C GLN A 7 17.64 8.00 10.36
N PRO A 8 17.10 9.09 10.91
CA PRO A 8 15.93 9.01 11.76
C PRO A 8 14.86 8.27 10.96
N ARG A 9 14.30 7.22 11.57
CA ARG A 9 13.24 6.40 11.01
C ARG A 9 12.00 7.28 10.80
N GLN A 10 11.99 8.12 9.76
CA GLN A 10 10.83 8.93 9.35
C GLN A 10 9.87 8.02 8.60
N GLY A 11 9.31 7.06 9.33
CA GLY A 11 8.22 6.26 8.80
C GLY A 11 6.93 7.04 8.93
N THR A 12 6.21 7.23 7.82
CA THR A 12 4.84 7.73 7.83
C THR A 12 3.95 6.63 8.39
N ARG A 13 3.29 6.90 9.51
CA ARG A 13 2.32 5.98 10.09
C ARG A 13 1.01 6.14 9.32
N VAL A 14 0.51 5.07 8.71
CA VAL A 14 -0.72 5.09 7.92
C VAL A 14 -1.60 3.92 8.30
N THR A 15 -2.91 4.10 8.13
CA THR A 15 -3.90 3.07 8.39
C THR A 15 -4.43 2.53 7.07
N PHE A 16 -4.13 1.27 6.79
CA PHE A 16 -4.67 0.56 5.64
C PHE A 16 -6.06 0.02 5.97
N LEU A 17 -7.05 0.37 5.17
CA LEU A 17 -8.43 -0.09 5.29
C LEU A 17 -8.77 -0.95 4.07
N ASP A 18 -9.52 -2.03 4.25
CA ASP A 18 -10.14 -2.72 3.12
C ASP A 18 -11.23 -1.85 2.47
N GLN A 19 -11.61 -2.12 1.22
CA GLN A 19 -12.73 -1.45 0.52
C GLN A 19 -14.04 -1.42 1.33
N THR A 20 -14.26 -2.42 2.19
CA THR A 20 -15.44 -2.51 3.06
C THR A 20 -15.28 -1.77 4.39
N GLY A 21 -14.06 -1.34 4.74
CA GLY A 21 -13.71 -0.82 6.06
C GLY A 21 -13.74 -1.85 7.20
N ALA A 22 -14.06 -3.12 6.91
CA ALA A 22 -14.17 -4.17 7.92
C ALA A 22 -12.82 -4.58 8.51
N LYS A 23 -11.75 -4.47 7.72
CA LYS A 23 -10.37 -4.74 8.13
C LYS A 23 -9.55 -3.47 8.08
N SER A 24 -8.81 -3.22 9.15
CA SER A 24 -7.90 -2.09 9.30
C SER A 24 -6.55 -2.59 9.80
N VAL A 25 -5.45 -2.11 9.22
CA VAL A 25 -4.09 -2.43 9.66
C VAL A 25 -3.28 -1.14 9.73
N ASP A 26 -2.76 -0.82 10.90
CA ASP A 26 -1.75 0.22 11.04
C ASP A 26 -0.38 -0.31 10.60
N ALA A 27 0.32 0.49 9.80
CA ALA A 27 1.71 0.22 9.48
C ALA A 27 2.50 1.51 9.37
N VAL A 28 3.78 1.40 9.70
CA VAL A 28 4.75 2.49 9.60
C VAL A 28 5.60 2.21 8.38
N ILE A 29 5.51 3.10 7.38
CA ILE A 29 6.15 2.94 6.09
C ILE A 29 7.21 4.02 5.94
N ALA A 30 8.43 3.64 5.56
CA ALA A 30 9.47 4.61 5.26
C ALA A 30 9.15 5.41 3.99
N ASP A 31 9.46 6.71 4.01
CA ASP A 31 9.30 7.66 2.92
C ASP A 31 9.97 7.22 1.60
N THR A 32 11.05 6.45 1.70
CA THR A 32 11.80 5.89 0.56
C THR A 32 11.17 4.64 -0.06
N VAL A 33 10.12 4.09 0.55
CA VAL A 33 9.46 2.85 0.09
C VAL A 33 8.23 3.19 -0.74
N THR A 34 8.15 2.57 -1.92
CA THR A 34 7.03 2.70 -2.84
C THR A 34 5.89 1.75 -2.50
N VAL A 35 4.69 2.11 -2.92
CA VAL A 35 3.43 1.38 -2.71
C VAL A 35 3.52 -0.09 -3.13
N LYS A 36 4.18 -0.42 -4.26
CA LYS A 36 4.35 -1.79 -4.76
C LYS A 36 5.11 -2.73 -3.82
N ARG A 37 6.00 -2.20 -2.96
CA ARG A 37 6.70 -2.99 -1.92
C ARG A 37 5.87 -3.14 -0.66
N ILE A 38 4.94 -2.21 -0.43
CA ILE A 38 4.10 -2.16 0.77
C ILE A 38 2.88 -3.07 0.59
N LEU A 39 2.23 -2.99 -0.57
CA LEU A 39 1.08 -3.80 -0.94
C LEU A 39 1.21 -5.27 -0.53
N PRO A 40 2.21 -6.03 -1.02
CA PRO A 40 2.30 -7.46 -0.74
C PRO A 40 2.47 -7.73 0.77
N ASN A 41 3.16 -6.85 1.50
CA ASN A 41 3.28 -6.97 2.96
C ASN A 41 1.93 -6.76 3.66
N ILE A 42 1.15 -5.77 3.24
CA ILE A 42 -0.16 -5.47 3.84
C ILE A 42 -1.21 -6.51 3.44
N ILE A 43 -1.24 -6.91 2.17
CA ILE A 43 -2.08 -8.00 1.66
C ILE A 43 -1.84 -9.28 2.43
N THR A 44 -0.57 -9.65 2.64
CA THR A 44 -0.20 -10.84 3.43
C THR A 44 -0.66 -10.70 4.88
N LYS A 45 -0.47 -9.52 5.51
CA LYS A 45 -0.97 -9.25 6.87
C LYS A 45 -2.49 -9.34 6.99
N MET A 46 -3.23 -8.84 5.99
CA MET A 46 -4.70 -8.88 5.95
C MET A 46 -5.25 -10.23 5.48
N ASN A 47 -4.36 -11.13 5.06
CA ASN A 47 -4.65 -12.43 4.46
C ASN A 47 -5.57 -12.29 3.23
N LEU A 48 -5.27 -11.32 2.35
CA LEU A 48 -6.01 -11.08 1.11
C LEU A 48 -5.45 -11.94 -0.04
N PRO A 49 -6.30 -12.38 -0.99
CA PRO A 49 -5.87 -13.24 -2.09
C PRO A 49 -5.01 -12.46 -3.10
N VAL A 50 -3.71 -12.75 -3.16
CA VAL A 50 -2.80 -12.19 -4.18
C VAL A 50 -3.03 -12.79 -5.57
N MET A 51 -3.73 -13.92 -5.63
CA MET A 51 -4.09 -14.61 -6.87
C MET A 51 -5.60 -14.75 -6.93
N GLY A 52 -6.17 -14.40 -8.08
CA GLY A 52 -7.56 -14.64 -8.37
C GLY A 52 -7.88 -16.14 -8.47
N PRO A 53 -9.17 -16.51 -8.51
CA PRO A 53 -9.61 -17.91 -8.60
C PRO A 53 -9.06 -18.63 -9.84
N ASP A 54 -8.74 -17.90 -10.90
CA ASP A 54 -8.15 -18.40 -12.15
C ASP A 54 -6.60 -18.49 -12.14
N GLY A 55 -5.95 -18.25 -10.99
CA GLY A 55 -4.49 -18.25 -10.87
C GLY A 55 -3.79 -17.01 -11.43
N GLN A 56 -4.54 -15.97 -11.79
CA GLN A 56 -3.98 -14.71 -12.28
C GLN A 56 -3.57 -13.81 -11.11
N PRO A 57 -2.47 -13.05 -11.23
CA PRO A 57 -2.08 -12.08 -10.21
C PRO A 57 -3.17 -11.01 -10.08
N MET A 58 -3.71 -10.88 -8.87
CA MET A 58 -4.69 -9.86 -8.54
C MET A 58 -3.93 -8.58 -8.24
N SER A 59 -4.29 -7.48 -8.91
CA SER A 59 -3.70 -6.18 -8.60
C SER A 59 -4.47 -5.55 -7.46
N TYR A 60 -3.77 -4.73 -6.69
CA TYR A 60 -4.39 -3.92 -5.68
C TYR A 60 -3.99 -2.48 -5.93
N SER A 61 -4.86 -1.58 -5.57
CA SER A 61 -4.62 -0.14 -5.64
C SER A 61 -4.87 0.46 -4.28
N LEU A 62 -4.08 1.47 -3.93
CA LEU A 62 -4.32 2.26 -2.72
C LEU A 62 -5.01 3.56 -3.09
N ASP A 63 -6.10 3.86 -2.42
CA ASP A 63 -6.79 5.13 -2.52
C ASP A 63 -6.57 5.95 -1.26
N HIS A 64 -6.12 7.19 -1.42
CA HIS A 64 -5.93 8.11 -0.31
C HIS A 64 -7.26 8.73 0.07
N LYS A 65 -7.83 8.31 1.21
CA LYS A 65 -9.12 8.81 1.66
C LYS A 65 -9.11 10.33 1.90
N GLU A 66 -8.05 10.85 2.50
CA GLU A 66 -7.90 12.27 2.83
C GLU A 66 -7.57 13.12 1.59
N GLY A 67 -6.67 12.62 0.72
CA GLY A 67 -6.28 13.32 -0.51
C GLY A 67 -7.24 13.12 -1.69
N GLY A 68 -8.21 12.22 -1.58
CA GLY A 68 -9.18 11.90 -2.63
C GLY A 68 -8.54 11.43 -3.94
N LYS A 69 -7.36 10.79 -3.86
CA LYS A 69 -6.59 10.37 -5.02
C LYS A 69 -6.08 8.95 -4.89
N ARG A 70 -6.04 8.25 -6.00
CA ARG A 70 -5.40 6.93 -6.09
C ARG A 70 -3.89 7.06 -6.14
N LEU A 71 -3.19 6.32 -5.28
CA LEU A 71 -1.74 6.16 -5.33
C LEU A 71 -1.37 5.13 -6.38
N ARG A 72 -0.33 5.44 -7.16
CA ARG A 72 0.30 4.46 -8.05
C ARG A 72 1.25 3.57 -7.26
N GLU A 73 1.40 2.34 -7.72
CA GLU A 73 2.30 1.35 -7.09
C GLU A 73 3.79 1.78 -7.12
N ASP A 74 4.20 2.53 -8.14
CA ASP A 74 5.55 3.10 -8.24
C ASP A 74 5.74 4.41 -7.47
N GLU A 75 4.68 4.99 -6.90
CA GLU A 75 4.78 6.20 -6.08
C GLU A 75 5.07 5.86 -4.61
N THR A 76 5.72 6.78 -3.92
CA THR A 76 5.91 6.78 -2.46
C THR A 76 4.75 7.47 -1.75
N LEU A 77 4.58 7.21 -0.45
CA LEU A 77 3.59 7.91 0.37
C LEU A 77 3.80 9.43 0.37
N VAL A 78 5.06 9.89 0.32
CA VAL A 78 5.40 11.31 0.28
C VAL A 78 4.98 11.95 -1.05
N GLN A 79 5.21 11.29 -2.19
CA GLN A 79 4.71 11.76 -3.49
C GLN A 79 3.17 11.78 -3.53
N ALA A 80 2.56 10.81 -2.85
CA ALA A 80 1.14 10.77 -2.65
C ALA A 80 0.60 11.89 -1.74
N ARG A 81 1.48 12.61 -1.02
CA ARG A 81 1.15 13.59 0.04
C ARG A 81 0.39 12.98 1.21
N VAL A 82 0.64 11.70 1.47
CA VAL A 82 0.09 10.99 2.62
C VAL A 82 0.87 11.42 3.87
N LYS A 83 0.13 11.77 4.91
CA LYS A 83 0.67 12.21 6.20
C LYS A 83 0.48 11.14 7.26
N ASP A 84 1.10 11.39 8.40
CA ASP A 84 1.02 10.54 9.57
C ASP A 84 -0.42 10.54 10.11
N GLY A 85 -1.01 9.35 10.26
CA GLY A 85 -2.41 9.17 10.67
C GLY A 85 -3.41 9.07 9.52
N ASP A 86 -2.97 9.22 8.28
CA ASP A 86 -3.86 9.12 7.12
C ASP A 86 -4.36 7.70 6.87
N HIS A 87 -5.50 7.64 6.17
CA HIS A 87 -6.18 6.41 5.82
C HIS A 87 -6.01 6.09 4.33
N LEU A 88 -5.56 4.87 4.06
CA LEU A 88 -5.35 4.33 2.72
C LEU A 88 -6.30 3.16 2.51
N ILE A 89 -7.19 3.26 1.54
CA ILE A 89 -8.16 2.22 1.23
C ILE A 89 -7.57 1.31 0.15
N ILE A 90 -7.49 0.01 0.44
CA ILE A 90 -7.06 -1.01 -0.50
C ILE A 90 -8.26 -1.40 -1.36
N TYR A 91 -8.13 -1.13 -2.66
CA TYR A 91 -9.08 -1.56 -3.68
C TYR A 91 -8.49 -2.73 -4.46
N PRO A 92 -9.14 -3.90 -4.46
CA PRO A 92 -8.77 -4.97 -5.37
C PRO A 92 -9.11 -4.55 -6.80
N GLU A 93 -8.10 -4.55 -7.67
CA GLU A 93 -8.28 -4.42 -9.10
C GLU A 93 -8.22 -5.81 -9.71
N ILE A 94 -9.38 -6.25 -10.23
CA ILE A 94 -9.43 -7.43 -11.07
C ILE A 94 -8.72 -7.04 -12.37
N VAL A 95 -7.46 -7.45 -12.51
CA VAL A 95 -6.80 -7.48 -13.81
C VAL A 95 -7.49 -8.59 -14.56
N ALA A 96 -8.54 -8.25 -15.30
CA ALA A 96 -9.05 -9.13 -16.34
C ALA A 96 -7.88 -9.32 -17.30
N GLY A 97 -7.17 -10.45 -17.17
CA GLY A 97 -6.11 -10.83 -18.06
C GLY A 97 -6.63 -10.66 -19.48
N ARG A 98 -5.93 -9.85 -20.26
CA ARG A 98 -6.10 -9.78 -21.70
C ARG A 98 -5.75 -11.17 -22.22
N GLY A 99 -6.77 -12.04 -22.31
CA GLY A 99 -6.68 -13.31 -23.01
C GLY A 99 -6.30 -12.99 -24.45
N ALA A 100 -5.07 -13.33 -24.80
CA ALA A 100 -4.66 -13.49 -26.17
C ALA A 100 -4.93 -14.95 -26.57
#